data_AF-A0A8S0U3E3-F1
#
_entry.id   AF-A0A8S0U3E3-F1
#
_cell.length_a   1.000
_cell.length_b   1.000
_cell.length_c   1.000
_cell.angle_alpha   90.00
_cell.angle_beta   90.00
_cell.angle_gamma   90.00
#
_symmetry.space_group_name_H-M   'P 1'
#
loop_
_entity.id
_entity.type
_entity.pdbx_description
1 polymer ?
#
loop_
_entity_poly.entity_id
_entity_poly.type
_entity_poly.pdbx_seq_one_letter_code
_entity_poly.pdbx_strand_id
1 'polypeptide(L)'
;MAYGCRVIQRVLEHCPNDLQSQFIIDEILESAYDLAQDQYGNYVVQHVLERRKSYERSHIISKLSGRIVRMSQHKYASNVVEKCLEYSDAMERELLTGEILTRSGDNDNMLTMMDQYANYVVLKILEISNDKQREL
;
A
#
# COMPACT_ATOMS: atom_id res chain seq x y z
N MET A 1 -3.63 7.71 21.69
CA MET A 1 -4.93 7.02 21.50
C MET A 1 -4.81 6.18 20.24
N ALA A 2 -4.48 4.89 20.38
CA ALA A 2 -4.09 4.03 19.27
C ALA A 2 -5.28 3.13 18.85
N TYR A 3 -5.87 3.44 17.70
CA TYR A 3 -6.92 2.63 17.08
C TYR A 3 -6.41 1.24 16.63
N GLY A 4 -5.09 1.06 16.44
CA GLY A 4 -4.47 -0.21 16.04
C GLY A 4 -4.60 -1.36 17.05
N CYS A 5 -4.82 -1.06 18.34
CA CYS A 5 -4.98 -2.10 19.36
C CYS A 5 -6.33 -2.85 19.25
N ARG A 6 -7.39 -2.16 18.80
CA ARG A 6 -8.75 -2.76 18.70
C ARG A 6 -8.87 -3.77 17.56
N VAL A 7 -8.18 -3.53 16.45
CA VAL A 7 -8.16 -4.44 15.28
C VAL A 7 -7.43 -5.73 15.63
N ILE A 8 -6.26 -5.64 16.28
CA ILE A 8 -5.47 -6.80 16.69
C ILE A 8 -6.19 -7.60 17.80
N GLN A 9 -6.83 -6.92 18.77
CA GLN A 9 -7.63 -7.58 19.80
C GLN A 9 -8.83 -8.33 19.20
N ARG A 10 -9.51 -7.78 18.18
CA ARG A 10 -10.59 -8.49 17.47
C ARG A 10 -10.11 -9.65 16.62
N VAL A 11 -8.99 -9.50 15.92
CA VAL A 11 -8.37 -10.55 15.10
C VAL A 11 -7.94 -11.76 15.94
N LEU A 12 -7.50 -11.53 17.19
CA LEU A 12 -7.11 -12.59 18.12
C LEU A 12 -8.30 -13.27 18.84
N GLU A 13 -9.44 -12.58 19.00
CA GLU A 13 -10.56 -13.10 19.80
C GLU A 13 -11.68 -13.77 18.96
N HIS A 14 -11.82 -13.49 17.65
CA HIS A 14 -12.93 -13.99 16.80
C HIS A 14 -12.43 -14.14 15.35
N CYS A 15 -12.51 -15.24 14.58
CA CYS A 15 -13.54 -16.28 14.55
C CYS A 15 -13.21 -17.39 13.51
N PRO A 16 -13.78 -18.61 13.64
CA PRO A 16 -13.69 -19.69 12.64
C PRO A 16 -14.70 -19.64 11.46
N ASN A 17 -15.45 -18.54 11.26
CA ASN A 17 -16.51 -18.42 10.23
C ASN A 17 -16.21 -17.33 9.17
N ASP A 18 -16.43 -17.64 7.88
CA ASP A 18 -16.13 -16.76 6.72
C ASP A 18 -16.79 -15.37 6.78
N LEU A 19 -18.01 -15.27 7.30
CA LEU A 19 -18.75 -14.00 7.41
C LEU A 19 -18.12 -13.00 8.39
N GLN A 20 -17.57 -13.49 9.51
CA GLN A 20 -16.90 -12.61 10.48
C GLN A 20 -15.52 -12.18 9.98
N SER A 21 -14.85 -13.05 9.21
CA SER A 21 -13.62 -12.70 8.50
C SER A 21 -13.85 -11.51 7.55
N GLN A 22 -14.96 -11.51 6.80
CA GLN A 22 -15.26 -10.39 5.89
C GLN A 22 -15.50 -9.06 6.62
N PHE A 23 -16.26 -9.06 7.72
CA PHE A 23 -16.48 -7.84 8.51
C PHE A 23 -15.17 -7.21 9.03
N ILE A 24 -14.23 -8.06 9.47
CA ILE A 24 -12.91 -7.59 9.93
C ILE A 24 -12.11 -7.01 8.77
N ILE A 25 -12.15 -7.65 7.60
CA ILE A 25 -11.50 -7.13 6.40
C ILE A 25 -12.08 -5.76 6.04
N ASP A 26 -13.40 -5.59 6.04
CA ASP A 26 -14.02 -4.31 5.70
C ASP A 26 -13.57 -3.17 6.63
N GLU A 27 -13.44 -3.43 7.94
CA GLU A 27 -12.89 -2.46 8.90
C GLU A 27 -11.40 -2.14 8.65
N ILE A 28 -10.60 -3.14 8.26
CA ILE A 28 -9.20 -2.93 7.86
C ILE A 28 -9.14 -2.06 6.60
N LEU A 29 -9.99 -2.34 5.62
CA LEU A 29 -10.07 -1.59 4.37
C LEU A 29 -10.45 -0.12 4.61
N GLU A 30 -11.38 0.15 5.53
CA GLU A 30 -11.74 1.51 5.91
C GLU A 30 -10.62 2.25 6.64
N SER A 31 -9.82 1.54 7.44
CA SER A 31 -8.69 2.08 8.22
C SER A 31 -7.34 1.98 7.49
N ALA A 32 -7.32 1.59 6.21
CA ALA A 32 -6.10 1.19 5.51
C ALA A 32 -4.99 2.26 5.52
N TYR A 33 -5.36 3.54 5.39
CA TYR A 33 -4.41 4.66 5.41
C TYR A 33 -3.70 4.82 6.78
N ASP A 34 -4.46 4.72 7.87
CA ASP A 34 -3.91 4.86 9.22
C ASP A 34 -3.11 3.63 9.61
N LEU A 35 -3.62 2.43 9.28
CA LEU A 35 -2.93 1.17 9.53
C LEU A 35 -1.61 1.08 8.75
N ALA A 36 -1.55 1.56 7.51
CA ALA A 36 -0.31 1.56 6.72
C ALA A 36 0.82 2.37 7.38
N GLN A 37 0.49 3.38 8.18
CA GLN A 37 1.46 4.20 8.90
C GLN A 37 1.77 3.66 10.31
N ASP A 38 1.01 2.70 10.82
CA ASP A 38 1.25 2.12 12.13
C ASP A 38 2.37 1.07 12.10
N GLN A 39 3.20 1.05 13.15
CA GLN A 39 4.36 0.14 13.27
C GLN A 39 3.99 -1.35 13.23
N TYR A 40 2.75 -1.71 13.59
CA TYR A 40 2.22 -3.08 13.51
C TYR A 40 1.11 -3.20 12.47
N GLY A 41 0.26 -2.18 12.33
CA GLY A 41 -0.86 -2.15 11.39
C GLY A 41 -0.43 -2.31 9.93
N ASN A 42 0.77 -1.85 9.57
CA ASN A 42 1.27 -1.96 8.20
C ASN A 42 1.36 -3.43 7.73
N TYR A 43 1.69 -4.36 8.63
CA TYR A 43 1.75 -5.79 8.30
C TYR A 43 0.36 -6.37 8.04
N VAL A 44 -0.68 -5.84 8.70
CA VAL A 44 -2.07 -6.26 8.46
C VAL A 44 -2.49 -5.85 7.06
N VAL A 45 -2.20 -4.62 6.64
CA VAL A 45 -2.52 -4.14 5.29
C VAL A 45 -1.77 -4.93 4.22
N GLN A 46 -0.47 -5.21 4.44
CA GLN A 46 0.33 -6.06 3.54
C GLN A 46 -0.28 -7.46 3.41
N HIS A 47 -0.70 -8.07 4.52
CA HIS A 47 -1.33 -9.39 4.50
C HIS A 47 -2.65 -9.39 3.71
N VAL A 48 -3.43 -8.30 3.77
CA VAL A 48 -4.63 -8.16 2.93
C VAL A 48 -4.27 -8.10 1.45
N LEU A 49 -3.24 -7.34 1.08
CA LEU A 49 -2.75 -7.24 -0.30
C LEU A 49 -2.23 -8.59 -0.85
N GLU A 50 -1.55 -9.39 -0.03
CA GLU A 50 -1.00 -10.71 -0.39
C GLU A 50 -2.06 -11.76 -0.72
N ARG A 51 -3.30 -11.58 -0.27
CA ARG A 51 -4.44 -12.46 -0.62
C ARG A 51 -4.88 -12.32 -2.07
N ARG A 52 -4.39 -11.30 -2.80
CA ARG A 52 -4.65 -11.06 -4.23
C ARG A 52 -6.12 -10.97 -4.62
N LYS A 53 -6.98 -10.56 -3.68
CA LYS A 53 -8.38 -10.27 -3.96
C LYS A 53 -8.49 -8.87 -4.57
N SER A 54 -8.99 -8.80 -5.80
CA SER A 54 -9.05 -7.55 -6.57
C SER A 54 -9.77 -6.43 -5.82
N TYR A 55 -10.94 -6.71 -5.23
CA TYR A 55 -11.72 -5.70 -4.49
C TYR A 55 -10.95 -5.13 -3.29
N GLU A 56 -10.40 -6.00 -2.44
CA GLU A 56 -9.66 -5.60 -1.23
C GLU A 56 -8.44 -4.74 -1.62
N ARG A 57 -7.69 -5.17 -2.66
CA ARG A 57 -6.54 -4.43 -3.19
C ARG A 57 -6.94 -3.06 -3.76
N SER A 58 -7.92 -3.02 -4.65
CA SER A 58 -8.36 -1.78 -5.30
C SER A 58 -8.85 -0.76 -4.27
N HIS A 59 -9.54 -1.22 -3.21
CA HIS A 59 -9.99 -0.36 -2.12
C HIS A 59 -8.84 0.23 -1.33
N ILE A 60 -7.82 -0.58 -1.00
CA ILE A 60 -6.59 -0.08 -0.36
C ILE A 60 -5.93 0.98 -1.24
N ILE A 61 -5.67 0.67 -2.52
CA ILE A 61 -5.04 1.61 -3.46
C ILE A 61 -5.84 2.92 -3.54
N SER A 62 -7.16 2.85 -3.59
CA SER A 62 -8.03 4.03 -3.57
C SER A 62 -7.86 4.87 -2.31
N LYS A 63 -7.77 4.25 -1.12
CA LYS A 63 -7.54 4.95 0.17
C LYS A 63 -6.17 5.63 0.24
N LEU A 64 -5.16 5.12 -0.46
CA LEU A 64 -3.80 5.65 -0.46
C LEU A 64 -3.54 6.69 -1.56
N SER A 65 -4.38 6.67 -2.61
CA SER A 65 -4.26 7.55 -3.78
C SER A 65 -4.28 9.04 -3.39
N GLY A 66 -3.46 9.84 -4.07
CA GLY A 66 -3.25 11.25 -3.80
C GLY A 66 -2.27 11.56 -2.66
N ARG A 67 -1.74 10.51 -1.99
CA ARG A 67 -0.75 10.59 -0.90
C ARG A 67 0.43 9.63 -1.07
N ILE A 68 0.58 8.98 -2.22
CA ILE A 68 1.58 7.95 -2.48
C ILE A 68 2.99 8.48 -2.22
N VAL A 69 3.31 9.69 -2.69
CA VAL A 69 4.63 10.30 -2.47
C VAL A 69 4.97 10.40 -0.99
N ARG A 70 4.04 10.93 -0.19
CA ARG A 70 4.20 11.07 1.26
C ARG A 70 4.30 9.71 1.96
N MET A 71 3.54 8.72 1.50
CA MET A 71 3.57 7.37 2.07
C MET A 71 4.88 6.66 1.77
N SER A 72 5.47 6.85 0.58
CA SER A 72 6.77 6.30 0.22
C SER A 72 7.89 6.77 1.15
N GLN A 73 7.79 7.98 1.71
CA GLN A 73 8.78 8.53 2.65
C GLN A 73 8.56 8.09 4.10
N HIS A 74 7.49 7.34 4.37
CA HIS A 74 7.15 6.93 5.72
C HIS A 74 7.68 5.53 6.00
N LYS A 75 8.47 5.38 7.07
CA LYS A 75 9.16 4.13 7.47
C LYS A 75 8.34 2.85 7.33
N TYR A 76 7.06 2.89 7.71
CA TYR A 76 6.16 1.73 7.68
C TYR A 76 5.30 1.68 6.42
N ALA A 77 4.92 2.85 5.89
CA ALA A 77 3.94 2.91 4.80
C ALA A 77 4.60 2.69 3.44
N SER A 78 5.91 2.93 3.32
CA SER A 78 6.70 2.61 2.13
C SER A 78 6.55 1.14 1.75
N ASN A 79 6.62 0.23 2.73
CA ASN A 79 6.44 -1.21 2.50
C ASN A 79 5.05 -1.54 1.93
N VAL A 80 4.01 -0.82 2.40
CA VAL A 80 2.64 -0.99 1.89
C VAL A 80 2.55 -0.49 0.45
N VAL A 81 3.19 0.63 0.12
CA VAL A 81 3.25 1.16 -1.26
C VAL A 81 3.98 0.17 -2.18
N GLU A 82 5.08 -0.43 -1.73
CA GLU A 82 5.78 -1.48 -2.49
C GLU A 82 4.86 -2.68 -2.78
N LYS A 83 4.08 -3.14 -1.78
CA LYS A 83 3.11 -4.23 -1.99
C LYS A 83 1.95 -3.84 -2.90
N CYS A 84 1.49 -2.59 -2.84
CA CYS A 84 0.52 -2.08 -3.81
C CYS A 84 1.09 -2.16 -5.24
N LEU A 85 2.33 -1.73 -5.46
CA LEU A 85 3.00 -1.83 -6.76
C LEU A 85 3.17 -3.29 -7.20
N GLU A 86 3.55 -4.19 -6.29
CA GLU A 86 3.76 -5.62 -6.57
C GLU A 86 2.47 -6.35 -7.00
N TYR A 87 1.32 -6.01 -6.41
CA TYR A 87 0.06 -6.74 -6.64
C TYR A 87 -0.98 -5.99 -7.46
N SER A 88 -0.73 -4.73 -7.79
CA SER A 88 -1.57 -3.91 -8.66
C SER A 88 -1.68 -4.47 -10.07
N ASP A 89 -2.84 -4.25 -10.70
CA ASP A 89 -2.99 -4.46 -12.13
C ASP A 89 -2.31 -3.34 -12.94
N ALA A 90 -2.43 -3.41 -14.27
CA ALA A 90 -1.79 -2.43 -15.15
C ALA A 90 -2.30 -0.98 -14.92
N MET A 91 -3.61 -0.80 -14.71
CA MET A 91 -4.21 0.53 -14.54
C MET A 91 -3.90 1.09 -13.16
N GLU A 92 -4.05 0.27 -12.11
CA GLU A 92 -3.72 0.66 -10.75
C GLU A 92 -2.24 1.03 -10.61
N ARG A 93 -1.35 0.27 -11.24
CA ARG A 93 0.08 0.59 -11.26
C ARG A 93 0.34 1.92 -11.95
N GLU A 94 -0.30 2.18 -13.09
CA GLU A 94 -0.16 3.44 -13.80
C GLU A 94 -0.59 4.63 -12.93
N LEU A 95 -1.68 4.48 -12.17
CA LEU A 95 -2.11 5.50 -11.20
C LEU A 95 -1.04 5.74 -10.11
N LEU A 96 -0.52 4.69 -9.50
CA LEU A 96 0.50 4.77 -8.45
C LEU A 96 1.80 5.41 -8.98
N THR A 97 2.29 4.96 -10.13
CA THR A 97 3.49 5.53 -10.76
C THR A 97 3.24 6.95 -11.25
N GLY A 98 2.05 7.21 -11.78
CA GLY A 98 1.62 8.51 -12.25
C GLY A 98 1.69 9.54 -11.14
N GLU A 99 1.29 9.21 -9.92
CA GLU A 99 1.39 10.16 -8.80
C GLU A 99 2.84 10.48 -8.41
N ILE A 100 3.73 9.48 -8.46
CA ILE A 100 5.15 9.66 -8.14
C ILE A 100 5.86 10.49 -9.22
N LEU A 101 5.50 10.28 -10.48
CA LEU A 101 6.09 10.94 -11.64
C LEU A 101 5.41 12.29 -11.99
N THR A 102 4.16 12.50 -11.57
CA THR A 102 3.28 13.57 -12.05
C THR A 102 2.71 14.38 -10.90
N ARG A 103 3.54 15.15 -10.20
CA ARG A 103 3.08 16.36 -9.51
C ARG A 103 4.11 17.45 -9.66
N SER A 104 3.87 18.26 -10.69
CA SER A 104 4.42 19.60 -10.92
C SER A 104 5.86 19.59 -11.41
N GLY A 105 6.05 19.78 -12.74
CA GLY A 105 7.10 20.57 -13.43
C GLY A 105 8.56 20.69 -12.95
N ASP A 106 8.91 20.18 -11.79
CA ASP A 106 10.20 20.23 -11.12
C ASP A 106 10.62 18.79 -10.83
N ASN A 107 11.91 18.52 -10.97
CA ASN A 107 12.54 17.26 -10.55
C ASN A 107 12.44 16.99 -9.03
N ASP A 108 11.61 17.74 -8.30
CA ASP A 108 11.53 17.78 -6.85
C ASP A 108 10.98 16.47 -6.28
N ASN A 109 10.04 15.79 -6.95
CA ASN A 109 9.53 14.50 -6.46
C ASN A 109 10.57 13.37 -6.56
N MET A 110 11.40 13.33 -7.61
CA MET A 110 12.48 12.35 -7.72
C MET A 110 13.57 12.60 -6.67
N LEU A 111 13.91 13.88 -6.43
CA LEU A 111 14.82 14.28 -5.34
C LEU A 111 14.24 13.89 -3.96
N THR A 112 12.95 14.13 -3.76
CA THR A 112 12.16 13.78 -2.56
C THR A 112 12.06 12.26 -2.36
N MET A 113 12.17 11.49 -3.44
CA MET A 113 12.22 10.03 -3.44
C MET A 113 13.63 9.45 -3.22
N MET A 114 14.67 10.28 -3.12
CA MET A 114 15.98 9.86 -2.59
C MET A 114 16.00 9.77 -1.05
N ASP A 115 14.83 9.91 -0.42
CA ASP A 115 14.63 9.63 1.00
C ASP A 115 15.01 8.16 1.36
N GLN A 116 15.37 7.95 2.63
CA GLN A 116 15.85 6.67 3.15
C GLN A 116 14.85 5.51 3.00
N TYR A 117 13.56 5.79 2.79
CA TYR A 117 12.51 4.80 2.55
C TYR A 117 11.95 4.86 1.13
N ALA A 118 11.80 6.07 0.59
CA ALA A 118 11.18 6.27 -0.72
C ALA A 118 12.02 5.70 -1.88
N ASN A 119 13.33 5.58 -1.69
CA ASN A 119 14.23 5.00 -2.67
C ASN A 119 13.87 3.54 -3.01
N TYR A 120 13.39 2.76 -2.03
CA TYR A 120 12.94 1.38 -2.23
C TYR A 120 11.71 1.34 -3.14
N VAL A 121 10.80 2.30 -3.02
CA VAL A 121 9.63 2.43 -3.89
C VAL A 121 10.05 2.75 -5.34
N VAL A 122 11.02 3.65 -5.53
CA VAL A 122 11.54 3.96 -6.87
C VAL A 122 12.22 2.74 -7.49
N LEU A 123 13.07 2.04 -6.73
CA LEU A 123 13.71 0.81 -7.19
C LEU A 123 12.67 -0.24 -7.58
N LYS A 124 11.61 -0.40 -6.78
CA LYS A 124 10.49 -1.31 -7.09
C LYS A 124 9.81 -0.96 -8.42
N ILE A 125 9.58 0.33 -8.70
CA ILE A 125 9.02 0.77 -9.99
C ILE A 125 9.94 0.39 -11.15
N LEU A 126 11.25 0.59 -11.01
CA LEU A 126 12.24 0.26 -12.04
C LEU A 126 12.34 -1.25 -12.29
N GLU A 127 12.37 -2.06 -11.23
CA GLU A 127 12.33 -3.54 -11.32
C GLU A 127 11.12 -4.00 -12.13
N ILE A 128 9.94 -3.55 -11.72
CA ILE A 128 8.66 -3.93 -12.33
C ILE A 128 8.56 -3.46 -13.80
N SER A 129 9.17 -2.34 -14.14
CA SER A 129 9.19 -1.81 -15.51
C SER A 129 10.14 -2.60 -16.41
N ASN A 130 11.29 -3.02 -15.89
CA ASN A 130 12.27 -3.83 -16.63
C ASN A 130 11.73 -5.24 -16.92
N ASP A 131 10.99 -5.84 -15.98
CA ASP A 131 10.39 -7.16 -16.19
C ASP A 131 9.37 -7.14 -17.35
N LYS A 132 8.56 -6.08 -17.43
CA LYS A 132 7.65 -5.87 -18.58
C LYS A 132 8.36 -5.76 -19.92
N GLN A 133 9.54 -5.14 -19.97
CA GLN A 133 10.31 -5.00 -21.21
C GLN A 133 10.97 -6.31 -21.65
N ARG A 134 11.19 -7.26 -20.73
CA ARG A 134 11.78 -8.58 -21.02
C ARG A 134 10.75 -9.61 -21.47
N GLU A 135 9.47 -9.41 -21.16
CA GLU A 135 8.36 -10.28 -21.56
C GLU A 135 7.77 -9.93 -22.95
N LEU A 136 8.27 -8.85 -23.58
CA LEU A 136 7.94 -8.40 -24.94
C LEU A 136 9.03 -8.82 -25.94
#